data_AF-A0AA97I7R8-F1
#
_entry.id   AF-A0AA97I7R8-F1
#
_cell.length_a   1.000
_cell.length_b   1.000
_cell.length_c   1.000
_cell.angle_alpha   90.00
_cell.angle_beta   90.00
_cell.angle_gamma   90.00
#
_symmetry.space_group_name_H-M   'P 1'
#
loop_
_entity.id
_entity.type
_entity.pdbx_description
1 polymer ?
#
loop_
_entity_poly.entity_id
_entity_poly.type
_entity_poly.pdbx_seq_one_letter_code
_entity_poly.pdbx_strand_id
1 'polypeptide(L)'
;MRIFSQVFMLLSAIVFFSSLVGSPAAAEPTYDEFRHCLDSPTQGNRSAGDGWWSRRSAQEQRYMIELPCEEKYIVAICVFLYDPDLKGCTNKGVARFRADRHCAAEGHEILSEERAACTQEYVANFKPVF
;
A
#
# COMPACT_ATOMS: atom_id res chain seq x y z
N MET A 1 -11.57 -66.10 -1.22
CA MET A 1 -11.53 -64.77 -0.53
C MET A 1 -10.14 -64.12 -0.70
N ARG A 2 -9.71 -63.81 -1.94
CA ARG A 2 -8.38 -63.24 -2.22
C ARG A 2 -8.42 -61.90 -2.98
N ILE A 3 -9.61 -61.38 -3.27
CA ILE A 3 -9.79 -60.16 -4.10
C ILE A 3 -10.02 -58.92 -3.22
N PHE A 4 -10.47 -59.08 -1.96
CA PHE A 4 -10.82 -57.96 -1.09
C PHE A 4 -9.61 -57.25 -0.43
N SER A 5 -8.46 -57.90 -0.28
CA SER A 5 -7.28 -57.29 0.38
C SER A 5 -6.42 -56.41 -0.53
N GLN A 6 -6.60 -56.45 -1.84
CA GLN A 6 -5.82 -55.62 -2.77
C GLN A 6 -6.49 -54.27 -3.10
N VAL A 7 -7.80 -54.16 -2.91
CA VAL A 7 -8.52 -52.90 -3.14
C VAL A 7 -8.22 -51.86 -2.05
N PHE A 8 -7.92 -52.30 -0.83
CA PHE A 8 -7.71 -51.38 0.31
C PHE A 8 -6.33 -50.69 0.29
N MET A 9 -5.30 -51.28 -0.33
CA MET A 9 -3.98 -50.63 -0.44
C MET A 9 -3.91 -49.57 -1.54
N LEU A 10 -4.80 -49.60 -2.53
CA LEU A 10 -4.83 -48.59 -3.61
C LEU A 10 -5.62 -47.33 -3.21
N LEU A 11 -6.55 -47.44 -2.27
CA LEU A 11 -7.33 -46.30 -1.78
C LEU A 11 -6.60 -45.45 -0.73
N SER A 12 -5.57 -45.98 -0.06
CA SER A 12 -4.74 -45.23 0.89
C SER A 12 -3.64 -44.38 0.21
N ALA A 13 -3.35 -44.61 -1.07
CA ALA A 13 -2.38 -43.80 -1.82
C ALA A 13 -2.97 -42.48 -2.38
N ILE A 14 -4.29 -42.32 -2.39
CA ILE A 14 -4.96 -41.13 -2.99
C ILE A 14 -5.19 -40.03 -1.95
N VAL A 15 -5.10 -40.31 -0.64
CA VAL A 15 -5.41 -39.32 0.41
C VAL A 15 -4.18 -38.50 0.86
N PHE A 16 -2.98 -38.81 0.38
CA PHE A 16 -1.74 -38.12 0.81
C PHE A 16 -1.34 -36.89 -0.02
N PHE A 17 -2.10 -36.50 -1.04
CA PHE A 17 -1.71 -35.42 -1.97
C PHE A 17 -2.58 -34.16 -1.94
N SER A 18 -3.45 -33.98 -0.94
CA SER A 18 -4.42 -32.86 -0.95
C SER A 18 -4.11 -31.71 0.02
N SER A 19 -2.95 -31.67 0.67
CA SER A 19 -2.68 -30.65 1.71
C SER A 19 -1.67 -29.57 1.31
N LEU A 20 -1.23 -29.52 0.05
CA LEU A 20 -0.36 -28.44 -0.46
C LEU A 20 -1.10 -27.54 -1.45
N VAL A 21 -2.36 -27.21 -1.15
CA VAL A 21 -2.89 -25.91 -1.59
C VAL A 21 -2.35 -24.90 -0.58
N GLY A 22 -1.05 -24.62 -0.67
CA GLY A 22 -0.52 -23.39 -0.13
C GLY A 22 -1.28 -22.28 -0.84
N SER A 23 -2.16 -21.59 -0.12
CA SER A 23 -2.63 -20.27 -0.53
C SER A 23 -1.39 -19.53 -1.05
N PRO A 24 -1.42 -18.91 -2.24
CA PRO A 24 -0.30 -18.11 -2.66
C PRO A 24 -0.12 -17.08 -1.55
N ALA A 25 0.97 -17.19 -0.78
CA ALA A 25 1.37 -16.13 0.11
C ALA A 25 1.45 -14.91 -0.79
N ALA A 26 0.53 -13.96 -0.61
CA ALA A 26 0.56 -12.73 -1.36
C ALA A 26 1.99 -12.21 -1.24
N ALA A 27 2.67 -12.04 -2.39
CA ALA A 27 4.06 -11.62 -2.39
C ALA A 27 4.17 -10.37 -1.53
N GLU A 28 5.07 -10.38 -0.54
CA GLU A 28 5.23 -9.22 0.31
C GLU A 28 5.70 -8.03 -0.54
N PRO A 29 5.12 -6.83 -0.33
CA PRO A 29 5.51 -5.64 -1.07
C PRO A 29 7.01 -5.40 -0.96
N THR A 30 7.62 -5.03 -2.08
CA THR A 30 9.07 -4.80 -2.12
C THR A 30 9.40 -3.33 -2.04
N TYR A 31 10.57 -2.99 -1.49
CA TYR A 31 11.03 -1.60 -1.49
C TYR A 31 11.15 -1.03 -2.90
N ASP A 32 11.44 -1.88 -3.90
CA ASP A 32 11.55 -1.45 -5.30
C ASP A 32 10.21 -0.92 -5.84
N GLU A 33 9.07 -1.55 -5.51
CA GLU A 33 7.73 -1.08 -5.90
C GLU A 33 7.38 0.32 -5.35
N PHE A 34 7.97 0.67 -4.21
CA PHE A 34 7.80 1.97 -3.59
C PHE A 34 8.82 3.00 -4.09
N ARG A 35 10.11 2.61 -4.15
CA ARG A 35 11.25 3.44 -4.55
C ARG A 35 11.09 4.03 -5.96
N HIS A 36 10.52 3.27 -6.89
CA HIS A 36 10.37 3.72 -8.28
C HIS A 36 9.46 4.95 -8.43
N CYS A 37 8.63 5.26 -7.44
CA CYS A 37 7.72 6.41 -7.46
C CYS A 37 8.30 7.70 -6.86
N LEU A 38 9.48 7.65 -6.22
CA LEU A 38 10.04 8.79 -5.47
C LEU A 38 11.05 9.63 -6.25
N ASP A 39 11.09 9.50 -7.59
CA ASP A 39 11.88 10.31 -8.55
C ASP A 39 13.18 10.88 -7.99
N SER A 40 14.14 10.00 -7.68
CA SER A 40 15.52 10.41 -7.40
C SER A 40 16.45 9.90 -8.50
N PRO A 41 16.91 10.76 -9.43
CA PRO A 41 17.82 10.39 -10.51
C PRO A 41 19.19 9.94 -10.01
N THR A 42 19.56 10.30 -8.79
CA THR A 42 20.64 9.69 -8.04
C THR A 42 20.02 8.72 -7.05
N GLN A 43 20.08 7.41 -7.32
CA GLN A 43 19.67 6.40 -6.33
C GLN A 43 20.34 6.73 -5.00
N GLY A 44 19.58 7.31 -4.07
CA GLY A 44 20.00 7.44 -2.68
C GLY A 44 20.42 6.05 -2.23
N ASN A 45 21.44 5.97 -1.39
CA ASN A 45 22.07 4.72 -0.97
C ASN A 45 21.03 3.59 -0.80
N ARG A 46 20.97 2.65 -1.77
CA ARG A 46 19.95 1.59 -1.81
C ARG A 46 19.91 0.81 -0.50
N SER A 47 21.06 0.54 0.09
CA SER A 47 21.16 -0.14 1.37
C SER A 47 20.51 0.64 2.52
N ALA A 48 20.55 1.97 2.48
CA ALA A 48 19.85 2.82 3.46
C ALA A 48 18.32 2.78 3.25
N GLY A 49 17.88 2.72 1.99
CA GLY A 49 16.48 2.55 1.63
C GLY A 49 15.91 1.19 2.06
N ASP A 50 16.63 0.10 1.76
CA ASP A 50 16.28 -1.27 2.20
C ASP A 50 16.28 -1.39 3.73
N GLY A 51 17.26 -0.75 4.40
CA GLY A 51 17.32 -0.68 5.86
C GLY A 51 16.18 0.14 6.46
N TRP A 52 15.71 1.18 5.78
CA TRP A 52 14.52 1.92 6.20
C TRP A 52 13.24 1.10 6.00
N TRP A 53 13.08 0.45 4.84
CA TRP A 53 11.92 -0.38 4.49
C TRP A 53 11.75 -1.58 5.42
N SER A 54 12.83 -2.31 5.71
CA SER A 54 12.80 -3.51 6.55
C SER A 54 12.40 -3.24 8.02
N ARG A 55 12.46 -1.97 8.46
CA ARG A 55 12.00 -1.55 9.80
C ARG A 55 10.51 -1.16 9.82
N ARG A 56 9.79 -1.37 8.73
CA ARG A 56 8.35 -1.08 8.61
C ARG A 56 7.57 -2.37 8.82
N SER A 57 6.47 -2.27 9.57
CA SER A 57 5.48 -3.33 9.69
C SER A 57 4.84 -3.63 8.34
N ALA A 58 4.28 -4.83 8.19
CA ALA A 58 3.55 -5.22 6.97
C ALA A 58 2.40 -4.25 6.65
N GLN A 59 1.76 -3.66 7.67
CA GLN A 59 0.70 -2.67 7.47
C GLN A 59 1.24 -1.35 6.89
N GLU A 60 2.36 -0.86 7.40
CA GLU A 60 3.02 0.33 6.85
C GLU A 60 3.45 0.10 5.39
N GLN A 61 4.10 -1.04 5.13
CA GLN A 61 4.52 -1.44 3.79
C GLN A 61 3.36 -1.52 2.81
N ARG A 62 2.23 -2.09 3.25
CA ARG A 62 0.99 -2.16 2.48
C ARG A 62 0.47 -0.77 2.09
N TYR A 63 0.31 0.15 3.05
CA TYR A 63 -0.19 1.49 2.71
C TYR A 63 0.77 2.26 1.79
N MET A 64 2.07 2.05 1.93
CA MET A 64 3.07 2.65 1.06
C MET A 64 2.98 2.19 -0.40
N ILE A 65 2.47 0.98 -0.69
CA ILE A 65 2.34 0.49 -2.07
C ILE A 65 0.94 0.62 -2.67
N GLU A 66 -0.11 0.70 -1.85
CA GLU A 66 -1.51 0.73 -2.31
C GLU A 66 -1.92 2.08 -2.94
N LEU A 67 -1.18 3.16 -2.67
CA LEU A 67 -1.44 4.47 -3.28
C LEU A 67 -0.80 4.63 -4.68
N PRO A 68 -1.39 5.49 -5.55
CA PRO A 68 -0.73 5.96 -6.76
C PRO A 68 0.65 6.56 -6.47
N CYS A 69 1.59 6.46 -7.43
CA CYS A 69 2.99 6.87 -7.24
C CYS A 69 3.12 8.30 -6.68
N GLU A 70 2.32 9.23 -7.20
CA GLU A 70 2.31 10.64 -6.81
C GLU A 70 1.81 10.86 -5.39
N GLU A 71 1.23 9.85 -4.73
CA GLU A 71 0.70 9.93 -3.37
C GLU A 71 1.51 9.10 -2.38
N LYS A 72 2.36 8.18 -2.84
CA LYS A 72 3.15 7.29 -1.96
C LYS A 72 4.07 8.05 -0.99
N TYR A 73 4.56 9.23 -1.39
CA TYR A 73 5.37 10.07 -0.51
C TYR A 73 4.61 10.54 0.75
N ILE A 74 3.27 10.62 0.68
CA ILE A 74 2.43 11.04 1.81
C ILE A 74 2.52 10.02 2.93
N VAL A 75 2.41 8.73 2.60
CA VAL A 75 2.57 7.64 3.57
C VAL A 75 3.98 7.63 4.12
N ALA A 76 4.99 7.85 3.26
CA ALA A 76 6.38 7.94 3.66
C ALA A 76 6.61 9.01 4.75
N ILE A 77 5.97 10.17 4.61
CA ILE A 77 6.02 11.26 5.58
C ILE A 77 5.35 10.85 6.90
N CYS A 78 4.13 10.28 6.87
CA CYS A 78 3.44 9.83 8.07
C CYS A 78 4.27 8.80 8.86
N VAL A 79 4.88 7.86 8.13
CA VAL A 79 5.79 6.84 8.66
C VAL A 79 7.08 7.46 9.22
N PHE A 80 7.65 8.47 8.56
CA PHE A 80 8.83 9.20 9.03
C PHE A 80 8.56 10.02 10.29
N LEU A 81 7.36 10.60 10.40
CA LEU A 81 6.92 11.37 11.57
C LEU A 81 6.48 10.49 12.75
N TYR A 82 6.53 9.16 12.61
CA TYR A 82 6.07 8.20 13.61
C TYR A 82 4.62 8.46 14.05
N ASP A 83 3.74 8.82 13.10
CA ASP A 83 2.35 9.11 13.41
C ASP A 83 1.65 7.85 13.97
N PRO A 84 1.07 7.90 15.18
CA PRO A 84 0.41 6.75 15.78
C PRO A 84 -0.89 6.36 15.06
N ASP A 85 -1.52 7.27 14.32
CA ASP A 85 -2.67 7.02 13.45
C ASP A 85 -2.26 7.15 11.98
N LEU A 86 -1.52 6.15 11.51
CA LEU A 86 -1.03 6.11 10.14
C LEU A 86 -2.16 6.24 9.10
N LYS A 87 -3.31 5.60 9.35
CA LYS A 87 -4.47 5.65 8.47
C LYS A 87 -5.06 7.05 8.41
N GLY A 88 -5.27 7.70 9.56
CA GLY A 88 -5.77 9.07 9.62
C GLY A 88 -4.80 10.07 9.01
N CYS A 89 -3.51 9.96 9.31
CA CYS A 89 -2.46 10.81 8.71
C CYS A 89 -2.46 10.70 7.18
N THR A 90 -2.50 9.46 6.67
CA THR A 90 -2.48 9.21 5.23
C THR A 90 -3.74 9.72 4.55
N ASN A 91 -4.93 9.41 5.08
CA ASN A 91 -6.20 9.89 4.53
C ASN A 91 -6.25 11.42 4.47
N LYS A 92 -5.80 12.10 5.53
CA LYS A 92 -5.74 13.57 5.58
C LYS A 92 -4.75 14.14 4.57
N GLY A 93 -3.58 13.51 4.41
CA GLY A 93 -2.58 13.91 3.43
C GLY A 93 -3.08 13.75 2.00
N VAL A 94 -3.66 12.59 1.67
CA VAL A 94 -4.24 12.31 0.34
C VAL A 94 -5.39 13.26 0.04
N ALA A 95 -6.28 13.51 1.00
CA ALA A 95 -7.38 14.47 0.84
C ALA A 95 -6.86 15.85 0.44
N ARG A 96 -5.84 16.35 1.15
CA ARG A 96 -5.23 17.66 0.88
C ARG A 96 -4.50 17.71 -0.46
N PHE A 97 -3.73 16.68 -0.78
CA PHE A 97 -3.02 16.60 -2.06
C PHE A 97 -3.99 16.61 -3.25
N ARG A 98 -5.05 15.80 -3.18
CA ARG A 98 -6.05 15.73 -4.25
C ARG A 98 -6.88 17.01 -4.32
N ALA A 99 -7.24 17.62 -3.18
CA ALA A 99 -7.91 18.92 -3.14
C ALA A 99 -7.07 20.00 -3.82
N ASP A 100 -5.78 20.07 -3.51
CA ASP A 100 -4.86 21.05 -4.10
C ASP A 100 -4.82 20.93 -5.63
N ARG A 101 -4.66 19.71 -6.15
CA ARG A 101 -4.67 19.45 -7.60
C ARG A 101 -6.02 19.75 -8.24
N HIS A 102 -7.11 19.39 -7.58
CA HIS A 102 -8.46 19.63 -8.07
C HIS A 102 -8.75 21.13 -8.17
N CYS A 103 -8.55 21.88 -7.08
CA CYS A 103 -8.79 23.31 -7.04
C CYS A 103 -7.82 24.11 -7.94
N ALA A 104 -6.58 23.62 -8.13
CA ALA A 104 -5.68 24.18 -9.13
C ALA A 104 -6.21 24.01 -10.56
N ALA A 105 -6.79 22.85 -10.88
CA ALA A 105 -7.34 22.58 -12.21
C ALA A 105 -8.57 23.44 -12.53
N GLU A 106 -9.29 23.92 -11.50
CA GLU A 106 -10.37 24.90 -11.64
C GLU A 106 -9.89 26.34 -11.86
N GLY A 107 -8.57 26.58 -11.75
CA GLY A 107 -7.96 27.89 -11.98
C GLY A 107 -7.87 28.78 -10.74
N HIS A 108 -8.15 28.26 -9.54
CA HIS A 108 -8.03 29.04 -8.30
C HIS A 108 -6.55 29.27 -7.94
N GLU A 109 -6.17 30.54 -7.71
CA GLU A 109 -4.80 30.90 -7.32
C GLU A 109 -4.41 30.32 -5.95
N ILE A 110 -3.15 29.95 -5.78
CA ILE A 110 -2.65 29.14 -4.65
C ILE A 110 -3.03 29.70 -3.27
N LEU A 111 -3.08 31.03 -3.12
CA LEU A 111 -3.36 31.72 -1.86
C LEU A 111 -4.69 32.47 -1.86
N SER A 112 -5.59 32.16 -2.81
CA SER A 112 -6.88 32.85 -2.91
C SER A 112 -7.92 32.30 -1.94
N GLU A 113 -8.93 33.11 -1.63
CA GLU A 113 -10.06 32.69 -0.80
C GLU A 113 -10.88 31.59 -1.48
N GLU A 114 -11.00 31.65 -2.82
CA GLU A 114 -11.68 30.65 -3.62
C GLU A 114 -10.98 29.29 -3.54
N ARG A 115 -9.64 29.27 -3.60
CA ARG A 115 -8.87 28.03 -3.41
C ARG A 115 -9.05 27.46 -2.02
N ALA A 116 -9.06 28.31 -1.00
CA ALA A 116 -9.28 27.89 0.37
C ALA A 116 -10.69 27.28 0.55
N ALA A 117 -11.72 27.91 -0.02
CA ALA A 117 -13.09 27.43 0.02
C ALA A 117 -13.26 26.09 -0.73
N CYS A 118 -12.76 26.00 -1.97
CA CYS A 118 -12.75 24.77 -2.76
C CYS A 118 -12.04 23.63 -2.02
N THR A 119 -10.88 23.91 -1.41
CA THR A 119 -10.12 22.91 -0.66
C THR A 119 -10.91 22.41 0.55
N GLN A 120 -11.55 23.32 1.30
CA GLN A 120 -12.38 22.96 2.45
C GLN A 120 -13.56 22.09 2.04
N GLU A 121 -14.27 22.45 0.97
CA GLU A 121 -15.39 21.69 0.44
C GLU A 121 -14.96 20.30 -0.03
N TYR A 122 -13.86 20.22 -0.80
CA TYR A 122 -13.32 18.95 -1.27
C TYR A 122 -12.95 18.03 -0.11
N VAL A 123 -12.21 18.55 0.88
CA VAL A 123 -11.77 17.77 2.04
C VAL A 123 -12.97 17.31 2.88
N ALA A 124 -14.00 18.14 3.04
CA ALA A 124 -15.21 17.78 3.78
C ALA A 124 -15.98 16.62 3.12
N ASN A 125 -15.93 16.52 1.78
CA ASN A 125 -16.59 15.48 1.01
C ASN A 125 -15.66 14.32 0.61
N PHE A 126 -14.40 14.35 1.05
CA PHE A 126 -13.41 13.36 0.68
C PHE A 126 -13.77 11.97 1.21
N LYS A 127 -13.66 10.97 0.34
CA LYS A 127 -13.82 9.55 0.72
C LYS A 127 -12.45 8.99 1.10
N PRO A 128 -12.26 8.54 2.36
CA PRO A 128 -11.03 7.89 2.79
C PRO A 128 -10.61 6.76 1.86
N VAL A 129 -9.30 6.65 1.64
CA VAL A 129 -8.67 5.61 0.82
C VAL A 129 -8.23 4.40 1.65
N PHE A 130 -8.08 4.59 2.97
CA PHE A 130 -7.77 3.54 3.94
C PHE A 130 -8.81 3.47 5.04
#